data_AF-M5PWS8-F1
#
_entry.id   AF-M5PWS8-F1
#
_cell.length_a   1.000
_cell.length_b   1.000
_cell.length_c   1.000
_cell.angle_alpha   90.00
_cell.angle_beta   90.00
_cell.angle_gamma   90.00
#
_symmetry.space_group_name_H-M   'P 1'
#
loop_
_entity.id
_entity.type
_entity.pdbx_description
1 polymer ?
#
loop_
_entity_poly.entity_id
_entity_poly.type
_entity_poly.pdbx_seq_one_letter_code
_entity_poly.pdbx_strand_id
1 'polypeptide(L)'
;MNFRSLKQSLSEVFERIKAAVADGDLPNKHDVEQFVRLSRLFHAQAQDEWAGEVEDFCLLADQLNQAARRKHLEEVIMLVDSLNDAQNYCHRSFRSRT
;
A
#
# COMPACT_ATOMS: atom_id res chain seq x y z
N MET A 1 -3.87 -17.60 3.83
CA MET A 1 -3.59 -16.50 4.78
C MET A 1 -4.93 -15.90 5.18
N ASN A 2 -5.21 -15.71 6.47
CA ASN A 2 -6.46 -15.08 6.89
C ASN A 2 -6.36 -13.55 6.78
N PHE A 3 -7.49 -12.86 6.76
CA PHE A 3 -7.56 -11.41 6.57
C PHE A 3 -6.67 -10.62 7.57
N ARG A 4 -6.65 -11.02 8.85
CA ARG A 4 -5.84 -10.37 9.88
C ARG A 4 -4.34 -10.47 9.59
N SER A 5 -3.87 -11.67 9.30
CA SER A 5 -2.46 -11.93 8.94
C SER A 5 -2.06 -11.23 7.64
N LEU A 6 -2.99 -11.11 6.69
CA LEU A 6 -2.77 -10.39 5.44
C LEU A 6 -2.63 -8.88 5.68
N LYS A 7 -3.55 -8.29 6.45
CA LYS A 7 -3.49 -6.88 6.83
C LYS A 7 -2.19 -6.56 7.56
N GLN A 8 -1.79 -7.39 8.52
CA GLN A 8 -0.54 -7.22 9.24
C GLN A 8 0.67 -7.28 8.30
N SER A 9 0.74 -8.29 7.42
CA SER A 9 1.83 -8.43 6.44
C SER A 9 1.91 -7.22 5.50
N LEU A 10 0.75 -6.70 5.06
CA LEU A 10 0.67 -5.52 4.20
C LEU A 10 1.21 -4.28 4.92
N SER A 11 0.81 -4.06 6.17
CA SER A 11 1.30 -2.95 7.00
C SER A 11 2.81 -3.06 7.24
N GLU A 12 3.34 -4.24 7.61
CA GLU A 12 4.77 -4.43 7.87
C GLU A 12 5.64 -4.14 6.63
N VAL A 13 5.19 -4.55 5.44
CA VAL A 13 5.89 -4.23 4.18
C VAL A 13 5.82 -2.74 3.91
N PHE A 14 4.66 -2.11 4.12
CA PHE A 14 4.49 -0.68 3.89
C PHE A 14 5.35 0.18 4.82
N GLU A 15 5.53 -0.23 6.08
CA GLU A 15 6.45 0.45 7.00
C GLU A 15 7.90 0.42 6.51
N ARG A 16 8.36 -0.70 5.93
CA ARG A 16 9.71 -0.78 5.34
C ARG A 16 9.87 0.15 4.13
N ILE A 17 8.83 0.25 3.30
CA ILE A 17 8.80 1.19 2.17
C ILE A 17 8.88 2.64 2.68
N LYS A 18 8.06 2.99 3.68
CA LYS A 18 8.06 4.33 4.29
C LYS A 18 9.41 4.68 4.91
N ALA A 19 10.04 3.74 5.61
CA ALA A 19 11.35 3.95 6.21
C ALA A 19 12.42 4.28 5.16
N ALA A 20 12.50 3.52 4.07
CA ALA A 20 13.44 3.80 2.98
C ALA A 20 13.24 5.21 2.40
N VAL A 21 11.98 5.58 2.15
CA VAL A 21 11.64 6.89 1.59
C VAL A 21 11.94 8.03 2.57
N ALA A 22 11.73 7.83 3.87
CA ALA A 22 12.07 8.80 4.91
C ALA A 22 13.58 9.05 5.01
N ASP A 23 14.40 8.04 4.69
CA ASP A 23 15.87 8.16 4.61
C ASP A 23 16.34 8.78 3.29
N GLY A 24 15.44 9.09 2.36
CA GLY A 24 15.76 9.63 1.03
C GLY A 24 16.19 8.56 0.02
N ASP A 25 15.90 7.29 0.32
CA ASP A 25 16.24 6.15 -0.52
C ASP A 25 15.05 5.59 -1.29
N LEU A 26 15.34 4.90 -2.40
CA LEU A 26 14.33 4.11 -3.09
C LEU A 26 14.03 2.83 -2.29
N PRO A 27 12.75 2.45 -2.14
CA PRO A 27 12.39 1.21 -1.47
C PRO A 27 12.91 0.00 -2.24
N ASN A 28 13.20 -1.08 -1.50
CA ASN A 28 13.66 -2.32 -2.10
C ASN A 28 12.62 -2.88 -3.08
N LYS A 29 13.06 -3.26 -4.28
CA LYS A 29 12.22 -3.88 -5.31
C LYS A 29 11.36 -5.03 -4.77
N HIS A 30 11.94 -5.90 -3.94
CA HIS A 30 11.24 -7.04 -3.36
C HIS A 30 10.09 -6.59 -2.46
N ASP A 31 10.30 -5.57 -1.62
CA ASP A 31 9.26 -5.03 -0.75
C ASP A 31 8.13 -4.41 -1.57
N VAL A 32 8.42 -3.68 -2.64
CA VAL A 32 7.40 -3.07 -3.50
C VAL A 32 6.60 -4.11 -4.28
N GLU A 33 7.25 -5.14 -4.84
CA GLU A 33 6.56 -6.24 -5.52
C GLU A 33 5.69 -7.05 -4.54
N GLN A 34 6.19 -7.28 -3.32
CA GLN A 34 5.44 -7.93 -2.26
C GLN A 34 4.23 -7.08 -1.84
N PHE A 35 4.40 -5.76 -1.71
CA PHE A 35 3.34 -4.83 -1.38
C PHE A 35 2.19 -4.89 -2.39
N VAL A 36 2.50 -4.77 -3.70
CA VAL A 36 1.51 -4.91 -4.78
C VAL A 36 0.75 -6.23 -4.69
N ARG A 37 1.47 -7.34 -4.48
CA ARG A 37 0.84 -8.66 -4.35
C ARG A 37 -0.10 -8.73 -3.16
N LEU A 38 0.31 -8.20 -2.00
CA LEU A 38 -0.51 -8.20 -0.79
C LEU A 38 -1.72 -7.28 -0.93
N SER A 39 -1.59 -6.11 -1.57
CA SER A 39 -2.72 -5.22 -1.87
C SER A 39 -3.78 -5.91 -2.71
N ARG A 40 -3.39 -6.64 -3.76
CA ARG A 40 -4.33 -7.41 -4.60
C ARG A 40 -4.99 -8.55 -3.86
N LEU A 41 -4.25 -9.27 -3.02
CA LEU A 41 -4.82 -10.32 -2.15
C LEU A 41 -5.81 -9.74 -1.14
N PHE A 42 -5.55 -8.51 -0.67
CA PHE A 42 -6.40 -7.80 0.27
C PHE A 42 -7.68 -7.33 -0.41
N HIS A 43 -7.58 -6.80 -1.64
CA HIS A 43 -8.72 -6.50 -2.51
C HIS A 43 -9.63 -7.71 -2.73
N ALA A 44 -9.06 -8.88 -3.03
CA ALA A 44 -9.83 -10.11 -3.23
C ALA A 44 -10.59 -10.59 -1.97
N GLN A 45 -10.27 -10.04 -0.79
CA GLN A 45 -10.95 -10.32 0.48
C GLN A 45 -11.75 -9.10 0.99
N ALA A 46 -11.75 -7.99 0.24
CA ALA A 46 -12.52 -6.81 0.59
C ALA A 46 -14.01 -7.10 0.42
N GLN A 47 -14.81 -6.50 1.30
CA GLN A 47 -16.26 -6.55 1.20
C GLN A 47 -16.72 -5.42 0.28
N ASP A 48 -17.91 -5.56 -0.31
CA ASP A 48 -18.45 -4.60 -1.28
C ASP A 48 -18.46 -3.15 -0.77
N GLU A 49 -18.59 -2.94 0.55
CA GLU A 49 -18.67 -1.61 1.16
C GLU A 49 -17.39 -0.76 1.03
N TRP A 50 -16.26 -1.38 0.69
CA TRP A 50 -14.94 -0.72 0.60
C TRP A 50 -14.11 -1.24 -0.57
N ALA A 51 -14.74 -1.96 -1.51
CA ALA A 51 -14.06 -2.52 -2.67
C ALA A 51 -13.47 -1.42 -3.57
N GLY A 52 -14.18 -0.30 -3.76
CA GLY A 52 -13.71 0.82 -4.58
C GLY A 52 -12.45 1.49 -4.02
N GLU A 53 -12.43 1.76 -2.71
CA GLU A 53 -11.26 2.36 -2.06
C GLU A 53 -10.05 1.43 -2.08
N VAL A 54 -10.27 0.11 -1.99
CA VAL A 54 -9.19 -0.87 -2.09
C VAL A 54 -8.72 -1.04 -3.54
N GLU A 55 -9.60 -0.88 -4.52
CA GLU A 55 -9.23 -0.83 -5.94
C GLU A 55 -8.30 0.37 -6.21
N ASP A 56 -8.68 1.57 -5.77
CA ASP A 56 -7.84 2.77 -5.86
C ASP A 56 -6.49 2.59 -5.16
N PHE A 57 -6.48 1.97 -3.98
CA PHE A 57 -5.25 1.63 -3.26
C PHE A 57 -4.35 0.66 -4.07
N CYS A 58 -4.94 -0.32 -4.77
CA CYS A 58 -4.19 -1.22 -5.64
C CYS A 58 -3.58 -0.48 -6.84
N LEU A 59 -4.29 0.46 -7.43
CA LEU A 59 -3.79 1.29 -8.52
C LEU A 59 -2.59 2.13 -8.07
N LEU A 60 -2.67 2.77 -6.90
CA LEU A 60 -1.55 3.51 -6.31
C LEU A 60 -0.34 2.60 -6.02
N ALA A 61 -0.56 1.37 -5.54
CA ALA A 61 0.52 0.41 -5.32
C ALA A 61 1.21 0.01 -6.63
N ASP A 62 0.45 -0.16 -7.72
CA ASP A 62 1.01 -0.44 -9.05
C ASP A 62 1.78 0.75 -9.62
N GLN A 63 1.32 1.99 -9.37
CA GLN A 63 2.06 3.20 -9.74
C GLN A 63 3.38 3.31 -8.95
N LEU A 64 3.36 3.02 -7.64
CA LEU A 64 4.57 2.99 -6.80
C LEU A 64 5.60 2.02 -7.37
N ASN A 65 5.18 0.82 -7.78
CA ASN A 65 6.05 -0.16 -8.41
C ASN A 65 6.67 0.35 -9.72
N GLN A 66 5.89 1.04 -10.55
CA GLN A 66 6.41 1.62 -11.79
C GLN A 66 7.42 2.73 -11.51
N ALA A 67 7.13 3.64 -10.59
CA ALA A 67 8.02 4.74 -10.20
C ALA A 67 9.34 4.21 -9.59
N ALA A 68 9.26 3.22 -8.70
CA ALA A 68 10.42 2.57 -8.09
C ALA A 68 11.30 1.88 -9.15
N ARG A 69 10.71 1.21 -10.14
CA ARG A 69 11.44 0.58 -11.26
C ARG A 69 12.13 1.60 -12.17
N ARG A 70 11.52 2.78 -12.34
CA ARG A 70 12.11 3.91 -13.08
C ARG A 70 13.13 4.70 -12.26
N LYS A 71 13.30 4.38 -10.98
CA LYS A 71 14.18 5.07 -10.02
C LYS A 71 13.83 6.55 -9.85
N HIS A 72 12.56 6.90 -9.96
CA HIS A 72 12.07 8.26 -9.77
C HIS A 72 11.72 8.50 -8.29
N LEU A 73 12.69 8.97 -7.50
CA LEU A 73 12.51 9.09 -6.04
C LEU A 73 11.40 10.08 -5.64
N GLU A 74 11.30 11.24 -6.30
CA GLU A 74 10.24 12.23 -6.00
C GLU A 74 8.84 11.65 -6.23
N GLU A 75 8.65 10.94 -7.33
CA GLU A 75 7.40 10.25 -7.65
C GLU A 75 7.09 9.15 -6.63
N VAL A 76 8.11 8.41 -6.20
CA VAL A 76 7.98 7.41 -5.13
C VAL A 76 7.55 8.04 -3.81
N ILE A 77 8.14 9.17 -3.40
CA ILE A 77 7.77 9.90 -2.18
C ILE A 77 6.28 10.27 -2.23
N MET A 78 5.85 10.94 -3.30
CA MET A 78 4.45 11.37 -3.47
C MET A 78 3.47 10.19 -3.44
N LEU A 79 3.83 9.06 -4.05
CA LEU A 79 2.99 7.86 -4.08
C LEU A 79 2.91 7.18 -2.71
N VAL A 80 4.00 7.18 -1.93
CA VAL A 80 3.99 6.67 -0.55
C VAL A 80 3.10 7.52 0.35
N ASP A 81 3.15 8.84 0.23
CA ASP A 81 2.26 9.74 0.97
C ASP A 81 0.79 9.50 0.59
N SER A 82 0.50 9.39 -0.71
CA SER A 82 -0.85 9.11 -1.21
C SER A 82 -1.40 7.77 -0.72
N LEU A 83 -0.56 6.72 -0.70
CA LEU A 83 -0.91 5.41 -0.15
C LEU A 83 -1.18 5.48 1.36
N ASN A 84 -0.38 6.24 2.09
CA ASN A 84 -0.56 6.43 3.52
C ASN A 84 -1.87 7.16 3.83
N ASP A 85 -2.21 8.18 3.05
CA ASP A 85 -3.49 8.89 3.17
C ASP A 85 -4.68 8.01 2.82
N ALA A 86 -4.61 7.23 1.73
CA ALA A 86 -5.65 6.27 1.36
C ALA A 86 -5.86 5.20 2.46
N GLN A 87 -4.77 4.67 3.03
CA GLN A 87 -4.83 3.73 4.15
C GLN A 87 -5.49 4.37 5.38
N ASN A 88 -5.11 5.60 5.72
CA ASN A 88 -5.66 6.32 6.86
C ASN A 88 -7.14 6.66 6.67
N TYR A 89 -7.54 7.04 5.46
CA TYR A 89 -8.94 7.25 5.11
C TYR A 89 -9.75 5.96 5.31
N CYS A 90 -9.31 4.83 4.73
CA CYS A 90 -9.98 3.53 4.91
C CYS A 90 -10.07 3.16 6.40
N HIS A 91 -8.97 3.30 7.14
CA HIS A 91 -8.96 3.03 8.57
C HIS A 91 -9.93 3.92 9.34
N ARG A 92 -10.06 5.21 9.03
CA ARG A 92 -11.00 6.11 9.73
C ARG A 92 -12.46 5.81 9.36
N SER A 93 -12.73 5.60 8.07
CA SER A 93 -14.08 5.39 7.55
C SER A 93 -14.70 4.07 8.01
N PHE A 94 -13.88 3.03 8.18
CA PHE A 94 -14.38 1.68 8.47
C PHE A 94 -14.04 1.16 9.88
N ARG A 95 -13.14 1.80 10.66
CA ARG A 95 -12.89 1.44 12.07
C ARG A 95 -14.09 1.70 12.99
N SER A 96 -15.05 2.53 12.58
CA SER A 96 -16.27 2.80 13.34
C SER A 96 -17.38 1.76 13.12
N ARG A 97 -17.17 0.77 12.24
CA ARG A 97 -18.19 -0.21 11.81
C ARG A 97 -17.91 -1.66 12.23
N THR A 98 -16.84 -1.90 12.98
CA THR A 98 -16.47 -3.20 13.58
C THR A 98 -16.38 -3.06 15.09
#